data_AF-A0A7X6P7C9-F1
#
_entry.id   AF-A0A7X6P7C9-F1
#
_cell.length_a   1.000
_cell.length_b   1.000
_cell.length_c   1.000
_cell.angle_alpha   90.00
_cell.angle_beta   90.00
_cell.angle_gamma   90.00
#
_symmetry.space_group_name_H-M   'P 1'
#
loop_
_entity.id
_entity.type
_entity.pdbx_description
1 polymer ?
#
loop_
_entity_poly.entity_id
_entity_poly.type
_entity_poly.pdbx_seq_one_letter_code
_entity_poly.pdbx_strand_id
1 'polypeptide(L)'
;MEQKKYAEIIDKGECLSTINVPPAVNILNWSNLENIKFFAGRNEWEKSNFYPSNGLVGEIEGVLYNTLWGFDVYILKIQNKFYVPMSPKGIKFITKEQMLEKQPKNLITGMDERQAKINSDYDSFMRPFSFGKPQYKDLFKQDLVKNFDNRSNGFTKQLFIRDIEQDAIMYSCDICLEFDNKSGGLLSDDWVKHIASEVCDSIEELIKEFEINNRRTVLTQVLEMMNNKSSTRKIVDRYYYGGM
;
A
#
# COMPACT_ATOMS: atom_id res chain seq x y z
N MET A 1 -31.61 9.83 -8.37
CA MET A 1 -30.98 9.53 -7.06
C MET A 1 -30.37 10.81 -6.55
N GLU A 2 -30.74 11.24 -5.35
CA GLU A 2 -30.17 12.44 -4.73
C GLU A 2 -28.66 12.22 -4.55
N GLN A 3 -27.84 13.06 -5.20
CA GLN A 3 -26.39 12.99 -5.06
C GLN A 3 -26.07 13.21 -3.58
N LYS A 4 -25.50 12.21 -2.91
CA LYS A 4 -25.10 12.31 -1.51
C LYS A 4 -24.03 13.40 -1.40
N LYS A 5 -24.36 14.54 -0.77
CA LYS A 5 -23.52 15.75 -0.78
C LYS A 5 -22.60 15.92 0.42
N TYR A 6 -22.80 15.17 1.50
CA TYR A 6 -22.11 15.40 2.78
C TYR A 6 -21.59 14.10 3.37
N ALA A 7 -20.42 14.16 3.99
CA ALA A 7 -19.79 13.01 4.62
C ALA A 7 -19.01 13.39 5.88
N GLU A 8 -18.87 12.40 6.76
CA GLU A 8 -18.03 12.40 7.96
C GLU A 8 -16.88 11.40 7.77
N ILE A 9 -15.67 11.78 8.15
CA ILE A 9 -14.52 10.86 8.20
C ILE A 9 -14.71 9.94 9.40
N ILE A 10 -14.80 8.64 9.14
CA ILE A 10 -14.89 7.60 10.18
C ILE A 10 -13.58 6.83 10.34
N ASP A 11 -12.73 6.84 9.30
CA ASP A 11 -11.38 6.29 9.35
C ASP A 11 -10.42 7.15 8.52
N LYS A 12 -9.58 7.92 9.19
CA LYS A 12 -8.53 8.76 8.58
C LYS A 12 -7.45 7.95 7.87
N GLY A 13 -7.29 6.65 8.17
CA GLY A 13 -6.34 5.76 7.50
C GLY A 13 -6.68 5.49 6.03
N GLU A 14 -7.95 5.70 5.67
CA GLU A 14 -8.47 5.56 4.30
C GLU A 14 -8.33 6.85 3.47
N CYS A 15 -7.61 7.85 4.00
CA CYS A 15 -7.28 9.09 3.32
C CYS A 15 -6.13 8.89 2.32
N LEU A 16 -6.31 9.34 1.08
CA LEU A 16 -5.24 9.37 0.08
C LEU A 16 -4.48 10.69 0.19
N SER A 17 -3.41 10.70 0.99
CA SER A 17 -2.56 11.88 1.29
C SER A 17 -1.88 12.50 0.07
N THR A 18 -1.84 11.75 -1.04
CA THR A 18 -1.43 12.22 -2.36
C THR A 18 -2.36 11.58 -3.39
N ILE A 19 -3.02 12.41 -4.19
CA ILE A 19 -3.70 11.92 -5.39
C ILE A 19 -2.94 12.38 -6.61
N ASN A 20 -2.46 11.42 -7.38
CA ASN A 20 -1.99 11.64 -8.73
C ASN A 20 -3.15 11.29 -9.67
N VAL A 21 -3.98 12.27 -10.06
CA VAL A 21 -5.10 12.02 -10.97
C VAL A 21 -4.53 11.79 -12.37
N PRO A 22 -4.62 10.57 -12.95
CA PRO A 22 -4.14 10.32 -14.29
C PRO A 22 -4.92 11.19 -15.30
N PRO A 23 -4.27 11.65 -16.40
CA PRO A 23 -4.94 12.45 -17.43
C PRO A 23 -6.18 11.78 -18.05
N ALA A 24 -6.27 10.45 -17.97
CA ALA A 24 -7.33 9.63 -18.56
C ALA A 24 -8.59 9.46 -17.68
N VAL A 25 -8.59 9.94 -16.43
CA VAL A 25 -9.80 9.86 -15.59
C VAL A 25 -10.79 10.92 -16.06
N ASN A 26 -12.04 10.50 -16.25
CA ASN A 26 -13.09 11.34 -16.79
C ASN A 26 -13.62 12.32 -15.71
N ILE A 27 -12.87 13.41 -15.48
CA ILE A 27 -13.11 14.37 -14.37
C ILE A 27 -13.99 15.56 -14.82
N LEU A 28 -14.80 15.37 -15.86
CA LEU A 28 -15.52 16.44 -16.57
C LEU A 28 -16.56 17.22 -15.73
N ASN A 29 -16.85 16.82 -14.50
CA ASN A 29 -17.94 17.40 -13.69
C ASN A 29 -17.49 18.07 -12.38
N TRP A 30 -16.19 18.34 -12.19
CA TRP A 30 -15.72 19.04 -10.99
C TRP A 30 -15.68 20.54 -11.24
N SER A 31 -16.43 21.31 -10.45
CA SER A 31 -16.47 22.78 -10.54
C SER A 31 -15.11 23.46 -10.28
N ASN A 32 -14.19 22.77 -9.62
CA ASN A 32 -12.90 23.28 -9.15
C ASN A 32 -11.73 22.33 -9.44
N LEU A 33 -11.74 21.65 -10.59
CA LEU A 33 -10.77 20.61 -10.95
C LEU A 33 -9.30 20.98 -10.73
N GLU A 34 -8.89 22.16 -11.18
CA GLU A 34 -7.53 22.67 -11.01
C GLU A 34 -7.20 22.83 -9.52
N ASN A 35 -8.07 23.48 -8.74
CA ASN A 35 -7.87 23.64 -7.30
C ASN A 35 -7.80 22.29 -6.57
N ILE A 36 -8.61 21.30 -6.93
CA ILE A 36 -8.55 19.98 -6.28
C ILE A 36 -7.23 19.27 -6.61
N LYS A 37 -6.74 19.35 -7.85
CA LYS A 37 -5.45 18.74 -8.23
C LYS A 37 -4.26 19.32 -7.46
N PHE A 38 -4.30 20.62 -7.19
CA PHE A 38 -3.21 21.30 -6.47
C PHE A 38 -3.37 21.26 -4.95
N PHE A 39 -4.59 21.39 -4.43
CA PHE A 39 -4.89 21.54 -3.00
C PHE A 39 -5.35 20.27 -2.27
N ALA A 40 -5.61 19.17 -2.99
CA ALA A 40 -5.93 17.88 -2.38
C ALA A 40 -4.66 17.05 -2.15
N GLY A 41 -3.92 17.39 -1.11
CA GLY A 41 -2.75 16.61 -0.74
C GLY A 41 -2.00 17.18 0.46
N ARG A 42 -1.19 16.31 1.05
CA ARG A 42 -0.45 16.57 2.28
C ARG A 42 0.40 17.84 2.22
N ASN A 43 1.09 18.09 1.11
CA ASN A 43 1.95 19.26 0.95
C ASN A 43 1.20 20.59 1.16
N GLU A 44 -0.08 20.66 0.75
CA GLU A 44 -0.90 21.85 0.97
C GLU A 44 -1.52 21.88 2.38
N TRP A 45 -1.83 20.71 2.94
CA TRP A 45 -2.35 20.60 4.30
C TRP A 45 -1.31 21.01 5.35
N GLU A 46 -0.05 20.63 5.16
CA GLU A 46 1.08 20.97 6.03
C GLU A 46 1.28 22.48 6.18
N LYS A 47 1.08 23.26 5.11
CA LYS A 47 1.17 24.74 5.14
C LYS A 47 0.20 25.37 6.14
N SER A 48 -0.87 24.66 6.50
CA SER A 48 -1.89 25.11 7.45
C SER A 48 -1.97 24.24 8.71
N ASN A 49 -0.95 23.41 8.97
CA ASN A 49 -0.92 22.44 10.07
C ASN A 49 -2.22 21.60 10.15
N PHE A 50 -2.70 21.16 9.00
CA PHE A 50 -3.92 20.36 8.89
C PHE A 50 -3.55 18.91 8.59
N TYR A 51 -4.28 17.98 9.20
CA TYR A 51 -4.33 16.60 8.74
C TYR A 51 -5.73 16.02 8.98
N PRO A 52 -6.27 15.21 8.05
CA PRO A 52 -7.58 14.58 8.22
C PRO A 52 -7.68 13.73 9.50
N SER A 53 -8.78 13.88 10.23
CA SER A 53 -9.04 13.15 11.47
C SER A 53 -10.48 12.65 11.52
N ASN A 54 -10.69 11.60 12.32
CA ASN A 54 -12.03 11.03 12.50
C ASN A 54 -12.96 12.06 13.15
N GLY A 55 -14.20 12.11 12.68
CA GLY A 55 -15.23 13.06 13.11
C GLY A 55 -15.27 14.36 12.31
N LEU A 56 -14.27 14.64 11.46
CA LEU A 56 -14.35 15.79 10.57
C LEU A 56 -15.44 15.59 9.53
N VAL A 57 -16.24 16.65 9.28
CA VAL A 57 -17.30 16.65 8.27
C VAL A 57 -17.00 17.61 7.13
N GLY A 58 -17.45 17.27 5.93
CA GLY A 58 -17.25 18.07 4.73
C GLY A 58 -18.31 17.83 3.65
N GLU A 59 -18.27 18.68 2.63
CA GLU A 59 -19.09 18.54 1.42
C GLU A 59 -18.35 17.70 0.38
N ILE A 60 -19.07 16.85 -0.37
CA ILE A 60 -18.47 16.08 -1.45
C ILE A 60 -18.44 16.98 -2.69
N GLU A 61 -17.27 17.54 -2.99
CA GLU A 61 -17.07 18.43 -4.15
C GLU A 61 -16.93 17.63 -5.44
N GLY A 62 -16.54 16.36 -5.34
CA GLY A 62 -16.35 15.48 -6.50
C GLY A 62 -16.14 14.03 -6.11
N VAL A 63 -16.32 13.15 -7.10
CA VAL A 63 -16.01 11.73 -6.99
C VAL A 63 -15.17 11.33 -8.21
N LEU A 64 -14.09 10.60 -7.97
CA LEU A 64 -13.36 9.88 -9.01
C LEU A 64 -13.97 8.47 -9.07
N TYR A 65 -14.71 8.18 -10.13
CA TYR A 65 -15.33 6.88 -10.31
C TYR A 65 -14.38 5.89 -10.97
N ASN A 66 -14.51 4.61 -10.61
CA ASN A 66 -13.77 3.51 -11.25
C ASN A 66 -12.27 3.82 -11.34
N THR A 67 -11.70 4.27 -10.23
CA THR A 67 -10.28 4.62 -10.20
C THR A 67 -9.41 3.39 -10.43
N LEU A 68 -8.13 3.62 -10.75
CA LEU A 68 -7.12 2.56 -10.85
C LEU A 68 -6.99 1.71 -9.58
N TRP A 69 -7.53 2.19 -8.44
CA TRP A 69 -7.55 1.50 -7.16
C TRP A 69 -8.75 0.54 -6.97
N GLY A 70 -9.64 0.42 -7.97
CA GLY A 70 -10.78 -0.50 -7.93
C GLY A 70 -11.93 -0.03 -7.03
N PHE A 71 -11.91 1.21 -6.58
CA PHE A 71 -12.99 1.84 -5.80
C PHE A 71 -13.18 3.31 -6.19
N ASP A 72 -14.32 3.88 -5.78
CA ASP A 72 -14.60 5.30 -5.98
C ASP A 72 -13.90 6.14 -4.90
N VAL A 73 -13.26 7.24 -5.30
CA VAL A 73 -12.62 8.17 -4.37
C VAL A 73 -13.48 9.43 -4.23
N TYR A 74 -13.85 9.75 -3.00
CA TYR A 74 -14.66 10.91 -2.67
C TYR A 74 -13.77 12.07 -2.24
N ILE A 75 -13.95 13.24 -2.85
CA ILE A 75 -13.21 14.45 -2.49
C ILE A 75 -14.06 15.27 -1.52
N LEU A 76 -13.70 15.23 -0.24
CA LEU A 76 -14.35 15.99 0.80
C LEU A 76 -13.73 17.38 0.89
N LYS A 77 -14.55 18.42 0.79
CA LYS A 77 -14.19 19.80 1.07
C LYS A 77 -14.53 20.14 2.52
N ILE A 78 -13.49 20.32 3.32
CA ILE A 78 -13.58 20.58 4.76
C ILE A 78 -13.25 22.06 5.00
N GLN A 79 -14.13 22.73 5.76
CA GLN A 79 -14.01 24.15 6.12
C GLN A 79 -13.77 25.10 4.93
N ASN A 80 -14.34 24.79 3.76
CA ASN A 80 -14.17 25.55 2.52
C ASN A 80 -12.71 25.75 2.07
N LYS A 81 -11.77 24.98 2.61
CA LYS A 81 -10.33 25.17 2.40
C LYS A 81 -9.60 23.90 2.02
N PHE A 82 -9.85 22.82 2.74
CA PHE A 82 -9.09 21.58 2.58
C PHE A 82 -9.86 20.60 1.70
N TYR A 83 -9.21 20.10 0.66
CA TYR A 83 -9.71 18.99 -0.13
C TYR A 83 -9.07 17.71 0.37
N VAL A 84 -9.89 16.76 0.80
CA VAL A 84 -9.49 15.52 1.46
C VAL A 84 -10.05 14.34 0.68
N PRO A 85 -9.20 13.62 -0.06
CA PRO A 85 -9.65 12.45 -0.78
C PRO A 85 -9.77 11.22 0.12
N MET A 86 -10.90 10.55 0.06
CA MET A 86 -11.23 9.42 0.91
C MET A 86 -11.75 8.24 0.10
N SER A 87 -11.38 7.03 0.51
CA SER A 87 -12.05 5.81 0.05
C SER A 87 -13.50 5.74 0.58
N PRO A 88 -14.36 4.87 0.01
CA PRO A 88 -15.72 4.66 0.52
C PRO A 88 -15.74 4.08 1.94
N LYS A 89 -14.68 3.40 2.38
CA LYS A 89 -14.56 2.82 3.72
C LYS A 89 -14.20 3.87 4.78
N GLY A 90 -13.54 4.95 4.36
CA GLY A 90 -13.09 6.04 5.23
C GLY A 90 -14.18 7.01 5.63
N ILE A 91 -15.35 6.95 4.99
CA ILE A 91 -16.40 7.94 5.16
C ILE A 91 -17.76 7.32 5.50
N LYS A 92 -18.56 8.11 6.20
CA LYS A 92 -19.99 7.88 6.38
C LYS A 92 -20.75 9.04 5.78
N PHE A 93 -21.69 8.77 4.87
CA PHE A 93 -22.58 9.81 4.36
C PHE A 93 -23.51 10.30 5.48
N ILE A 94 -23.69 11.62 5.54
CA ILE A 94 -24.50 12.29 6.57
C ILE A 94 -25.52 13.23 5.92
N THR A 95 -26.53 13.65 6.68
CA THR A 95 -27.48 14.66 6.23
C THR A 95 -26.89 16.06 6.34
N LYS A 96 -27.57 17.04 5.71
CA LYS A 96 -27.16 18.45 5.80
C LYS A 96 -27.25 18.96 7.24
N GLU A 97 -28.26 18.53 7.99
CA GLU A 97 -28.46 18.92 9.39
C GLU A 97 -27.31 18.41 10.26
N GLN A 98 -26.91 17.15 10.08
CA GLN A 98 -25.76 16.55 10.76
C GLN A 98 -24.46 17.27 10.40
N MET A 99 -24.29 17.69 9.15
CA MET A 99 -23.13 18.47 8.71
C MET A 99 -23.11 19.84 9.42
N LEU A 100 -24.21 20.58 9.43
CA LEU A 100 -24.30 21.91 10.04
C LEU A 100 -24.07 21.86 11.57
N GLU A 101 -24.51 20.79 12.23
CA GLU A 101 -24.29 20.59 13.66
C GLU A 101 -22.81 20.27 13.99
N LYS A 102 -22.15 19.47 13.15
CA LYS A 102 -20.79 18.99 13.40
C LYS A 102 -19.70 19.91 12.87
N GLN A 103 -19.96 20.65 11.79
CA GLN A 103 -18.95 21.50 11.12
C GLN A 103 -18.28 22.52 12.06
N PRO A 104 -18.98 23.19 13.00
CA PRO A 104 -18.33 24.10 13.95
C PRO A 104 -17.34 23.40 14.89
N LYS A 105 -17.42 22.07 15.02
CA LYS A 105 -16.56 21.23 15.87
C LYS A 105 -15.38 20.62 15.10
N ASN A 106 -15.23 20.92 13.81
CA ASN A 106 -14.07 20.49 13.04
C ASN A 106 -12.78 21.11 13.62
N LEU A 107 -11.97 20.31 14.29
CA LEU A 107 -10.69 20.74 14.85
C LEU A 107 -9.59 20.63 13.78
N ILE A 108 -8.90 21.74 13.52
CA ILE A 108 -7.67 21.73 12.73
C ILE A 108 -6.55 21.29 13.66
N THR A 109 -6.16 20.04 13.51
CA THR A 109 -4.99 19.48 14.19
C THR A 109 -4.00 19.01 13.15
N GLY A 110 -2.73 19.26 13.41
CA GLY A 110 -1.64 18.77 12.58
C GLY A 110 -1.57 17.24 12.56
N MET A 111 -0.67 16.75 11.73
CA MET A 111 -0.39 15.32 11.63
C MET A 111 0.15 14.79 12.95
N ASP A 112 -0.49 13.75 13.50
CA ASP A 112 0.05 13.07 14.67
C ASP A 112 1.32 12.28 14.33
N GLU A 113 2.19 12.04 15.33
CA GLU A 113 3.49 11.39 15.13
C GLU A 113 3.38 9.99 14.52
N ARG A 114 2.31 9.25 14.86
CA ARG A 114 2.05 7.92 14.30
C ARG A 114 1.77 8.02 12.80
N GLN A 115 0.96 8.99 12.39
CA GLN A 115 0.62 9.22 10.99
C GLN A 115 1.78 9.83 10.21
N ALA A 116 2.62 10.65 10.85
CA ALA A 116 3.86 11.15 10.27
C ALA A 116 4.81 9.99 9.93
N LYS A 117 4.93 9.00 10.82
CA LYS A 117 5.70 7.78 10.56
C LYS A 117 5.11 6.96 9.40
N ILE A 118 3.80 6.72 9.41
CA ILE A 118 3.12 5.97 8.33
C ILE A 118 3.28 6.65 6.96
N ASN A 119 3.16 7.98 6.93
CA ASN A 119 3.31 8.74 5.69
C ASN A 119 4.77 8.79 5.21
N SER A 120 5.74 8.86 6.14
CA SER A 120 7.16 8.74 5.81
C SER A 120 7.48 7.37 5.19
N ASP A 121 6.88 6.30 5.73
CA ASP A 121 7.04 4.95 5.21
C ASP A 121 6.39 4.81 3.80
N TYR A 122 5.25 5.47 3.56
CA TYR A 122 4.59 5.53 2.25
C TYR A 122 5.34 6.39 1.21
N ASP A 123 5.92 7.52 1.60
CA ASP A 123 6.74 8.34 0.69
C ASP A 123 8.03 7.62 0.29
N SER A 124 8.57 6.79 1.18
CA SER A 124 9.68 5.89 0.86
C SER A 124 9.28 4.85 -0.19
N PHE A 125 8.00 4.47 -0.24
CA PHE A 125 7.40 3.54 -1.20
C PHE A 125 7.07 4.21 -2.55
N MET A 126 6.68 5.49 -2.58
CA MET A 126 6.32 6.26 -3.79
C MET A 126 7.49 7.02 -4.45
N ARG A 127 8.75 6.76 -4.07
CA ARG A 127 9.90 7.48 -4.65
C ARG A 127 9.94 7.34 -6.19
N PRO A 128 10.25 8.42 -6.94
CA PRO A 128 10.51 8.33 -8.36
C PRO A 128 11.59 7.28 -8.66
N PHE A 129 11.43 6.53 -9.76
CA PHE A 129 12.38 5.51 -10.26
C PHE A 129 13.86 5.97 -10.30
N SER A 130 14.13 7.28 -10.21
CA SER A 130 15.46 7.90 -10.20
C SER A 130 16.23 7.82 -8.85
N PHE A 131 15.62 7.40 -7.75
CA PHE A 131 16.29 7.29 -6.43
C PHE A 131 16.77 5.88 -6.06
N GLY A 132 16.55 4.89 -6.93
CA GLY A 132 16.85 3.48 -6.65
C GLY A 132 15.78 2.81 -5.79
N LYS A 133 15.68 1.48 -5.90
CA LYS A 133 14.71 0.70 -5.13
C LYS A 133 15.20 0.53 -3.68
N PRO A 134 14.29 0.54 -2.69
CA PRO A 134 14.65 0.39 -1.28
C PRO A 134 15.29 -0.98 -1.00
N GLN A 135 16.25 -1.00 -0.07
CA GLN A 135 16.88 -2.23 0.39
C GLN A 135 16.04 -2.85 1.50
N TYR A 136 15.60 -4.09 1.29
CA TYR A 136 14.82 -4.88 2.23
C TYR A 136 15.59 -6.05 2.81
N LYS A 137 16.80 -6.31 2.30
CA LYS A 137 17.64 -7.44 2.69
C LYS A 137 17.66 -7.70 4.21
N ASP A 138 17.98 -6.69 5.02
CA ASP A 138 18.12 -6.87 6.46
C ASP A 138 16.79 -7.20 7.17
N LEU A 139 15.66 -6.73 6.63
CA LEU A 139 14.32 -7.05 7.12
C LEU A 139 13.97 -8.50 6.77
N PHE A 140 14.13 -8.87 5.50
CA PHE A 140 13.84 -10.22 5.01
C PHE A 140 14.71 -11.28 5.69
N LYS A 141 15.96 -10.96 6.00
CA LYS A 141 16.89 -11.84 6.71
C LYS A 141 16.32 -12.38 8.02
N GLN A 142 15.61 -11.55 8.79
CA GLN A 142 15.03 -11.97 10.08
C GLN A 142 13.92 -13.01 9.89
N ASP A 143 13.03 -12.80 8.92
CA ASP A 143 11.95 -13.72 8.62
C ASP A 143 12.47 -15.03 8.02
N LEU A 144 13.46 -14.94 7.13
CA LEU A 144 14.09 -16.11 6.50
C LEU A 144 14.80 -17.00 7.53
N VAL A 145 15.53 -16.42 8.50
CA VAL A 145 16.13 -17.20 9.59
C VAL A 145 15.06 -17.94 10.38
N LYS A 146 13.92 -17.30 10.66
CA LYS A 146 12.80 -17.95 11.36
C LYS A 146 12.18 -19.09 10.53
N ASN A 147 12.07 -18.91 9.22
CA ASN A 147 11.59 -19.96 8.32
C ASN A 147 12.54 -21.17 8.31
N PHE A 148 13.84 -20.92 8.21
CA PHE A 148 14.87 -21.97 8.27
C PHE A 148 14.88 -22.69 9.62
N ASP A 149 14.75 -21.95 10.72
CA ASP A 149 14.67 -22.50 12.08
C ASP A 149 13.46 -23.44 12.23
N ASN A 150 12.28 -22.99 11.80
CA ASN A 150 11.06 -23.81 11.81
C ASN A 150 11.21 -25.07 10.95
N ARG A 151 11.72 -24.94 9.72
CA ARG A 151 11.88 -26.06 8.79
C ARG A 151 12.89 -27.09 9.29
N SER A 152 13.98 -26.60 9.87
CA SER A 152 15.04 -27.44 10.43
C SER A 152 14.71 -27.94 11.85
N ASN A 153 13.56 -27.54 12.42
CA ASN A 153 13.16 -27.85 13.79
C ASN A 153 14.27 -27.46 14.79
N GLY A 154 14.64 -26.19 14.84
CA GLY A 154 15.71 -25.72 15.72
C GLY A 154 17.11 -26.11 15.21
N PHE A 155 17.31 -26.20 13.89
CA PHE A 155 18.56 -26.69 13.26
C PHE A 155 18.92 -28.14 13.61
N THR A 156 17.93 -28.95 14.01
CA THR A 156 18.12 -30.39 14.31
C THR A 156 18.01 -31.28 13.07
N LYS A 157 17.37 -30.79 12.01
CA LYS A 157 17.28 -31.44 10.69
C LYS A 157 18.18 -30.73 9.69
N GLN A 158 18.79 -31.51 8.81
CA GLN A 158 19.58 -30.98 7.70
C GLN A 158 18.67 -30.23 6.73
N LEU A 159 19.07 -29.00 6.38
CA LEU A 159 18.45 -28.23 5.29
C LEU A 159 19.22 -28.50 4.00
N PHE A 160 18.51 -28.81 2.92
CA PHE A 160 19.10 -28.91 1.60
C PHE A 160 18.96 -27.59 0.85
N ILE A 161 19.86 -27.31 -0.09
CA ILE A 161 19.79 -26.10 -0.93
C ILE A 161 18.45 -25.97 -1.64
N ARG A 162 17.84 -27.09 -2.06
CA ARG A 162 16.50 -27.08 -2.67
C ARG A 162 15.41 -26.61 -1.72
N ASP A 163 15.53 -26.89 -0.42
CA ASP A 163 14.59 -26.39 0.57
C ASP A 163 14.72 -24.88 0.75
N ILE A 164 15.95 -24.37 0.72
CA ILE A 164 16.26 -22.95 0.80
C ILE A 164 15.76 -22.21 -0.44
N GLU A 165 15.95 -22.77 -1.64
CA GLU A 165 15.37 -22.24 -2.89
C GLU A 165 13.85 -22.14 -2.79
N GLN A 166 13.20 -23.21 -2.29
CA GLN A 166 11.75 -23.23 -2.14
C GLN A 166 11.26 -22.19 -1.14
N ASP A 167 11.91 -22.07 0.02
CA ASP A 167 11.59 -21.03 1.01
C ASP A 167 11.78 -19.62 0.41
N ALA A 168 12.85 -19.40 -0.36
CA ALA A 168 13.11 -18.13 -1.04
C ALA A 168 11.98 -17.78 -2.02
N ILE A 169 11.54 -18.74 -2.83
CA ILE A 169 10.46 -18.56 -3.81
C ILE A 169 9.15 -18.25 -3.10
N MET A 170 8.78 -19.05 -2.11
CA MET A 170 7.49 -18.90 -1.41
C MET A 170 7.43 -17.59 -0.62
N TYR A 171 8.52 -17.23 0.07
CA TYR A 171 8.62 -15.96 0.79
C TYR A 171 8.57 -14.76 -0.18
N SER A 172 9.34 -14.81 -1.27
CA SER A 172 9.32 -13.74 -2.29
C SER A 172 7.92 -13.57 -2.90
N CYS A 173 7.24 -14.67 -3.24
CA CYS A 173 5.88 -14.65 -3.76
C CYS A 173 4.88 -14.08 -2.75
N ASP A 174 4.99 -14.43 -1.47
CA ASP A 174 4.09 -13.91 -0.43
C ASP A 174 4.22 -12.40 -0.28
N ILE A 175 5.46 -11.91 -0.17
CA ILE A 175 5.75 -10.47 -0.12
C ILE A 175 5.28 -9.78 -1.39
N CYS A 176 5.57 -10.34 -2.58
CA CYS A 176 5.08 -9.75 -3.83
C CYS A 176 3.55 -9.67 -3.87
N LEU A 177 2.84 -10.71 -3.45
CA LEU A 177 1.37 -10.68 -3.42
C LEU A 177 0.85 -9.69 -2.37
N GLU A 178 1.53 -9.49 -1.25
CA GLU A 178 1.19 -8.46 -0.26
C GLU A 178 1.39 -7.05 -0.84
N PHE A 179 2.53 -6.81 -1.49
CA PHE A 179 2.83 -5.57 -2.19
C PHE A 179 1.84 -5.30 -3.33
N ASP A 180 1.46 -6.33 -4.07
CA ASP A 180 0.45 -6.23 -5.13
C ASP A 180 -0.92 -5.86 -4.56
N ASN A 181 -1.34 -6.52 -3.47
CA ASN A 181 -2.58 -6.19 -2.78
C ASN A 181 -2.58 -4.73 -2.27
N LYS A 182 -1.48 -4.28 -1.67
CA LYS A 182 -1.32 -2.90 -1.16
C LYS A 182 -1.27 -1.86 -2.29
N SER A 183 -0.71 -2.23 -3.44
CA SER A 183 -0.64 -1.36 -4.62
C SER A 183 -1.88 -1.39 -5.51
N GLY A 184 -2.90 -2.20 -5.16
CA GLY A 184 -4.12 -2.33 -5.95
C GLY A 184 -3.94 -3.11 -7.25
N GLY A 185 -2.98 -4.05 -7.31
CA GLY A 185 -2.72 -4.90 -8.47
C GLY A 185 -1.65 -4.37 -9.43
N LEU A 186 -0.97 -3.29 -9.08
CA LEU A 186 -0.03 -2.56 -9.94
C LEU A 186 1.44 -2.96 -9.74
N LEU A 187 1.71 -4.11 -9.12
CA LEU A 187 3.09 -4.57 -8.97
C LEU A 187 3.68 -4.95 -10.34
N SER A 188 4.74 -4.24 -10.74
CA SER A 188 5.45 -4.50 -11.99
C SER A 188 6.46 -5.64 -11.85
N ASP A 189 6.81 -6.29 -12.98
CA ASP A 189 7.86 -7.32 -13.04
C ASP A 189 9.21 -6.82 -12.50
N ASP A 190 9.50 -5.54 -12.67
CA ASP A 190 10.72 -4.90 -12.17
C ASP A 190 10.74 -4.85 -10.63
N TRP A 191 9.59 -4.65 -9.99
CA TRP A 191 9.45 -4.77 -8.54
C TRP A 191 9.47 -6.22 -8.07
N VAL A 192 8.85 -7.14 -8.81
CA VAL A 192 8.92 -8.58 -8.51
C VAL A 192 10.37 -9.06 -8.53
N LYS A 193 11.15 -8.68 -9.54
CA LYS A 193 12.60 -8.98 -9.63
C LYS A 193 13.37 -8.39 -8.46
N HIS A 194 13.05 -7.15 -8.09
CA HIS A 194 13.74 -6.49 -6.99
C HIS A 194 13.51 -7.19 -5.66
N ILE A 195 12.25 -7.46 -5.30
CA ILE A 195 11.90 -8.16 -4.06
C ILE A 195 12.59 -9.52 -4.01
N ALA A 196 12.51 -10.29 -5.09
CA ALA A 196 13.16 -11.60 -5.16
C ALA A 196 14.69 -11.51 -5.10
N SER A 197 15.30 -10.44 -5.64
CA SER A 197 16.74 -10.19 -5.53
C SER A 197 17.15 -9.88 -4.09
N GLU A 198 16.42 -9.02 -3.38
CA GLU A 198 16.69 -8.69 -1.97
C GLU A 198 16.55 -9.92 -1.05
N VAL A 199 15.62 -10.82 -1.35
CA VAL A 199 15.50 -12.12 -0.67
C VAL A 199 16.74 -12.98 -0.94
N CYS A 200 17.19 -13.08 -2.20
CA CYS A 200 18.41 -13.82 -2.54
C CYS A 200 19.65 -13.23 -1.86
N ASP A 201 19.78 -11.90 -1.83
CA ASP A 201 20.89 -11.21 -1.16
C ASP A 201 20.94 -11.54 0.34
N SER A 202 19.76 -11.69 0.97
CA SER A 202 19.65 -12.08 2.37
C SER A 202 20.13 -13.51 2.60
N ILE A 203 19.79 -14.42 1.68
CA ILE A 203 20.16 -15.84 1.75
C ILE A 203 21.66 -16.02 1.49
N GLU A 204 22.23 -15.33 0.51
CA GLU A 204 23.67 -15.43 0.19
C GLU A 204 24.56 -14.96 1.34
N GLU A 205 24.06 -14.03 2.17
CA GLU A 205 24.75 -13.63 3.39
C GLU A 205 24.67 -14.70 4.49
N LEU A 206 23.59 -15.49 4.52
CA LEU A 206 23.36 -16.54 5.52
C LEU A 206 23.98 -17.89 5.12
N ILE A 207 23.99 -18.22 3.83
CA ILE A 207 24.24 -19.56 3.30
C ILE A 207 25.17 -19.44 2.09
N LYS A 208 26.44 -19.80 2.29
CA LYS A 208 27.48 -19.64 1.27
C LYS A 208 27.32 -20.58 0.07
N GLU A 209 26.65 -21.70 0.30
CA GLU A 209 26.32 -22.73 -0.69
C GLU A 209 25.14 -22.33 -1.60
N PHE A 210 24.47 -21.21 -1.33
CA PHE A 210 23.48 -20.64 -2.23
C PHE A 210 24.19 -19.84 -3.33
N GLU A 211 24.30 -20.44 -4.52
CA GLU A 211 25.09 -19.92 -5.62
C GLU A 211 24.23 -19.18 -6.66
N ILE A 212 24.91 -18.56 -7.64
CA ILE A 212 24.28 -17.79 -8.72
C ILE A 212 23.23 -18.57 -9.52
N ASN A 213 23.38 -19.89 -9.61
CA ASN A 213 22.39 -20.75 -10.27
C ASN A 213 21.10 -20.85 -9.45
N ASN A 214 21.21 -20.91 -8.13
CA ASN A 214 20.06 -20.91 -7.22
C ASN A 214 19.32 -19.58 -7.27
N ARG A 215 20.05 -18.45 -7.21
CA ARG A 215 19.48 -17.11 -7.43
C ARG A 215 18.69 -17.06 -8.74
N ARG A 216 19.27 -17.54 -9.84
CA ARG A 216 18.60 -17.53 -11.15
C ARG A 216 17.30 -18.34 -11.12
N THR A 217 17.32 -19.51 -10.50
CA THR A 217 16.13 -20.35 -10.31
C THR A 217 15.03 -19.60 -9.55
N VAL A 218 15.38 -18.97 -8.41
CA VAL A 218 14.42 -18.21 -7.60
C VAL A 218 13.81 -17.06 -8.39
N LEU A 219 14.64 -16.21 -9.01
CA LEU A 219 14.16 -15.06 -9.78
C LEU A 219 13.22 -15.46 -10.92
N THR A 220 13.57 -16.51 -11.68
CA THR A 220 12.74 -16.99 -12.79
C THR A 220 11.41 -17.55 -12.28
N GLN A 221 11.43 -18.40 -11.25
CA GLN A 221 10.20 -19.01 -10.74
C GLN A 221 9.27 -17.99 -10.11
N VAL A 222 9.79 -17.02 -9.34
CA VAL A 222 8.96 -15.97 -8.74
C VAL A 222 8.26 -15.15 -9.83
N LEU A 223 8.98 -14.77 -10.90
CA LEU A 223 8.36 -14.08 -12.03
C LEU A 223 7.26 -14.91 -12.71
N GLU A 224 7.53 -16.18 -12.99
CA GLU A 224 6.56 -17.08 -13.60
C GLU A 224 5.31 -17.26 -12.73
N MET A 225 5.49 -17.42 -11.42
CA MET A 225 4.39 -17.54 -10.47
C MET A 225 3.59 -16.24 -10.38
N MET A 226 4.24 -15.08 -10.36
CA MET A 226 3.55 -13.80 -10.24
C MET A 226 2.72 -13.43 -11.49
N ASN A 227 2.92 -14.09 -12.63
CA ASN A 227 2.02 -13.99 -13.79
C ASN A 227 0.61 -14.55 -13.51
N ASN A 228 0.46 -15.44 -12.54
CA ASN A 228 -0.84 -15.95 -12.09
C ASN A 228 -1.01 -15.80 -10.58
N LYS A 229 -1.19 -14.56 -10.15
CA LYS A 229 -1.31 -14.15 -8.74
C LYS A 229 -2.34 -14.96 -7.95
N SER A 230 -3.49 -15.28 -8.56
CA SER A 230 -4.56 -16.05 -7.93
C SER A 230 -4.18 -17.50 -7.62
N SER A 231 -3.47 -18.15 -8.55
CA SER A 231 -2.95 -19.50 -8.37
C SER A 231 -1.80 -19.50 -7.37
N THR A 232 -0.92 -18.50 -7.47
CA THR A 232 0.25 -18.34 -6.60
C THR A 232 -0.16 -18.11 -5.15
N ARG A 233 -1.20 -17.30 -4.89
CA ARG A 233 -1.75 -17.14 -3.54
C ARG A 233 -2.15 -18.48 -2.93
N LYS A 234 -2.85 -19.35 -3.68
CA LYS A 234 -3.23 -20.69 -3.19
C LYS A 234 -2.02 -21.59 -2.91
N ILE A 235 -0.97 -21.49 -3.72
CA ILE A 235 0.27 -22.26 -3.54
C ILE A 235 1.00 -21.80 -2.28
N VAL A 236 1.16 -20.48 -2.11
CA VAL A 236 1.77 -19.85 -0.93
C VAL A 236 0.97 -20.20 0.34
N ASP A 237 -0.35 -20.08 0.32
CA ASP A 237 -1.19 -20.39 1.47
C ASP A 237 -1.07 -21.87 1.85
N ARG A 238 -1.03 -22.78 0.86
CA ARG A 238 -0.80 -24.20 1.12
C ARG A 238 0.59 -24.46 1.70
N TYR A 239 1.60 -23.71 1.27
CA TYR A 239 2.96 -23.87 1.77
C TYR A 239 3.08 -23.53 3.25
N TYR A 240 2.49 -22.40 3.67
CA TYR A 240 2.59 -21.94 5.06
C TYR A 240 1.53 -22.56 5.99
N TYR A 241 0.35 -22.90 5.48
CA TYR A 241 -0.81 -23.29 6.30
C TYR A 241 -1.41 -24.66 5.93
N GLY A 242 -0.98 -25.26 4.83
CA GLY A 242 -1.58 -26.47 4.26
C GLY A 242 -1.01 -27.81 4.74
N GLY A 243 0.02 -27.81 5.58
CA GLY A 243 0.49 -29.03 6.25
C GLY A 243 1.96 -29.01 6.68
N MET A 244 2.17 -28.87 7.98
CA MET A 244 2.94 -29.85 8.75
C MET A 244 1.95 -30.77 9.47
#